data_AF-X0VZN7-F1
#
_entry.id   AF-X0VZN7-F1
#
_cell.length_a   1.000
_cell.length_b   1.000
_cell.length_c   1.000
_cell.angle_alpha   90.00
_cell.angle_beta   90.00
_cell.angle_gamma   90.00
#
_symmetry.space_group_name_H-M   'P 1'
#
loop_
_entity.id
_entity.type
_entity.pdbx_description
1 polymer ?
#
loop_
_entity_poly.entity_id
_entity_poly.type
_entity_poly.pdbx_seq_one_letter_code
_entity_poly.pdbx_strand_id
1 'polypeptide(L)'
;TVTCDGIWMDYTNVNSRCTRNLVVDSGRNGIFIEASQVPNLVDHNIVWNCRGVGFLNGDCDELIIAHNLVGASGGGVSIYTAGGRIVNGREVTNKRNATLNNIFLDNASLRGNLDPESASDYNVFVGENAKANIEGLRKVGWEANSAVADITATLDAKTLVMTWSGRGGVPSVSRLGGCDRDYLDAKRPGAAVVPGPFAEGPGRKRTLDLLAPSPWLREQVEAGE
;
A
#
# COMPACT_ATOMS: atom_id res chain seq x y z
N THR A 1 13.34 20.12 12.57
CA THR A 1 12.88 18.76 12.23
C THR A 1 13.36 18.46 10.83
N VAL A 2 13.96 17.30 10.59
CA VAL A 2 14.34 16.88 9.22
C VAL A 2 13.07 16.42 8.52
N THR A 3 12.85 16.87 7.29
CA THR A 3 11.75 16.43 6.43
C THR A 3 12.30 15.49 5.38
N CYS A 4 12.12 14.20 5.57
CA CYS A 4 12.48 13.16 4.59
C CYS A 4 11.32 12.20 4.39
N ASP A 5 11.36 11.48 3.28
CA ASP A 5 10.51 10.32 3.06
C ASP A 5 11.00 9.14 3.94
N GLY A 6 10.11 8.23 4.31
CA GLY A 6 10.46 7.09 5.16
C GLY A 6 11.35 6.09 4.42
N ILE A 7 10.94 5.73 3.21
CA ILE A 7 11.73 4.98 2.24
C ILE A 7 11.69 5.76 0.92
N TRP A 8 12.85 5.98 0.30
CA TRP A 8 12.96 6.54 -1.03
C TRP A 8 13.76 5.58 -1.91
N MET A 9 13.08 5.00 -2.90
CA MET A 9 13.68 4.22 -3.96
C MET A 9 13.94 5.16 -5.13
N ASP A 10 15.13 5.74 -5.13
CA ASP A 10 15.53 6.72 -6.14
C ASP A 10 16.35 6.07 -7.26
N TYR A 11 15.74 6.20 -8.42
CA TYR A 11 16.28 6.13 -9.77
C TYR A 11 16.45 4.74 -10.36
N THR A 12 15.72 4.53 -11.45
CA THR A 12 15.89 3.38 -12.36
C THR A 12 15.83 2.03 -11.64
N ASN A 13 14.96 1.92 -10.63
CA ASN A 13 14.71 0.65 -9.98
C ASN A 13 14.12 -0.32 -11.03
N VAL A 14 14.71 -1.52 -11.09
CA VAL A 14 14.30 -2.58 -12.02
C VAL A 14 13.91 -3.79 -11.21
N ASN A 15 12.67 -4.26 -11.38
CA ASN A 15 12.15 -5.46 -10.73
C ASN A 15 12.41 -5.49 -9.21
N SER A 16 12.42 -4.30 -8.59
CA SER A 16 12.65 -4.16 -7.16
C SER A 16 11.34 -4.34 -6.39
N ARG A 17 11.45 -4.87 -5.18
CA ARG A 17 10.30 -5.13 -4.31
C ARG A 17 10.48 -4.48 -2.94
N CYS A 18 9.60 -3.54 -2.60
CA CYS A 18 9.50 -2.95 -1.27
C CYS A 18 8.34 -3.61 -0.53
N THR A 19 8.66 -4.57 0.36
CA THR A 19 7.63 -5.44 0.94
C THR A 19 7.74 -5.59 2.45
N ARG A 20 6.59 -5.66 3.12
CA ARG A 20 6.46 -5.96 4.56
C ARG A 20 7.23 -5.00 5.48
N ASN A 21 7.30 -3.74 5.10
CA ASN A 21 7.87 -2.69 5.94
C ASN A 21 6.80 -2.06 6.82
N LEU A 22 7.20 -1.64 8.02
CA LEU A 22 6.47 -0.72 8.88
C LEU A 22 7.12 0.66 8.79
N VAL A 23 6.41 1.63 8.22
CA VAL A 23 6.87 3.02 8.08
C VAL A 23 5.98 3.92 8.91
N VAL A 24 6.56 4.59 9.92
CA VAL A 24 5.81 5.37 10.93
C VAL A 24 6.45 6.74 11.09
N ASP A 25 5.63 7.78 11.26
CA ASP A 25 6.06 9.14 11.64
C ASP A 25 7.04 9.81 10.65
N SER A 26 6.92 9.49 9.36
CA SER A 26 7.75 10.15 8.34
C SER A 26 7.46 11.65 8.24
N GLY A 27 8.52 12.45 8.14
CA GLY A 27 8.46 13.90 8.02
C GLY A 27 7.94 14.40 6.67
N ARG A 28 7.86 13.52 5.67
CA ARG A 28 7.27 13.74 4.34
C ARG A 28 6.38 12.54 3.99
N ASN A 29 6.61 11.81 2.91
CA ASN A 29 5.78 10.67 2.52
C ASN A 29 6.27 9.39 3.22
N GLY A 30 5.43 8.36 3.25
CA GLY A 30 5.83 7.05 3.76
C GLY A 30 6.87 6.41 2.85
N ILE A 31 6.45 6.02 1.65
CA ILE A 31 7.29 5.36 0.66
C ILE A 31 7.21 6.13 -0.65
N PHE A 32 8.37 6.51 -1.19
CA PHE A 32 8.49 7.23 -2.46
C PHE A 32 9.30 6.39 -3.46
N ILE A 33 8.71 6.12 -4.62
CA ILE A 33 9.37 5.48 -5.75
C ILE A 33 9.47 6.52 -6.85
N GLU A 34 10.69 6.75 -7.34
CA GLU A 34 10.98 7.81 -8.28
C GLU A 34 11.66 7.30 -9.55
N ALA A 35 11.29 7.90 -10.69
CA ALA A 35 12.05 7.85 -11.93
C ALA A 35 12.40 6.42 -12.37
N SER A 36 11.43 5.52 -12.27
CA SER A 36 11.59 4.09 -12.56
C SER A 36 10.64 3.67 -13.68
N GLN A 37 11.21 3.31 -14.83
CA GLN A 37 10.50 3.19 -16.10
C GLN A 37 10.08 1.75 -16.45
N VAL A 38 10.21 0.84 -15.50
CA VAL A 38 10.01 -0.61 -15.63
C VAL A 38 9.36 -1.15 -14.35
N PRO A 39 8.84 -2.39 -14.36
CA PRO A 39 8.07 -2.92 -13.24
C PRO A 39 8.81 -2.89 -11.90
N ASN A 40 8.09 -2.45 -10.87
CA ASN A 40 8.48 -2.55 -9.46
C ASN A 40 7.24 -2.87 -8.63
N LEU A 41 7.43 -3.52 -7.47
CA LEU A 41 6.34 -3.94 -6.60
C LEU A 41 6.48 -3.34 -5.20
N VAL A 42 5.41 -2.74 -4.69
CA VAL A 42 5.31 -2.20 -3.34
C VAL A 42 4.13 -2.88 -2.66
N ASP A 43 4.40 -3.84 -1.79
CA ASP A 43 3.35 -4.71 -1.28
C ASP A 43 3.42 -5.07 0.20
N HIS A 44 2.26 -5.31 0.82
CA HIS A 44 2.17 -5.69 2.23
C HIS A 44 2.86 -4.73 3.19
N ASN A 45 3.04 -3.46 2.86
CA ASN A 45 3.59 -2.47 3.78
C ASN A 45 2.48 -1.89 4.66
N ILE A 46 2.86 -1.49 5.87
CA ILE A 46 2.03 -0.70 6.78
C ILE A 46 2.66 0.68 6.88
N VAL A 47 1.93 1.69 6.40
CA VAL A 47 2.36 3.09 6.43
C VAL A 47 1.44 3.87 7.35
N TRP A 48 2.00 4.53 8.35
CA TRP A 48 1.23 5.13 9.43
C TRP A 48 1.74 6.50 9.84
N ASN A 49 0.82 7.42 10.12
CA ASN A 49 1.11 8.74 10.69
C ASN A 49 2.21 9.55 9.95
N CYS A 50 2.26 9.45 8.62
CA CYS A 50 3.21 10.21 7.82
C CYS A 50 2.62 11.59 7.46
N ARG A 51 3.45 12.64 7.48
CA ARG A 51 2.99 14.02 7.21
C ARG A 51 2.38 14.19 5.80
N GLY A 52 2.99 13.54 4.82
CA GLY A 52 2.59 13.49 3.41
C GLY A 52 1.69 12.30 3.12
N VAL A 53 1.74 11.78 1.89
CA VAL A 53 0.96 10.58 1.53
C VAL A 53 1.66 9.29 1.98
N GLY A 54 0.90 8.20 2.06
CA GLY A 54 1.47 6.89 2.33
C GLY A 54 2.44 6.45 1.24
N PHE A 55 2.03 6.61 -0.02
CA PHE A 55 2.82 6.27 -1.19
C PHE A 55 2.89 7.44 -2.18
N LEU A 56 4.10 7.82 -2.55
CA LEU A 56 4.34 8.74 -3.65
C LEU A 56 4.87 7.95 -4.85
N ASN A 57 4.17 8.05 -5.97
CA ASN A 57 4.66 7.63 -7.28
C ASN A 57 5.09 8.88 -8.05
N GLY A 58 6.39 9.02 -8.29
CA GLY A 58 6.94 10.09 -9.10
C GLY A 58 7.61 9.54 -10.34
N ASP A 59 7.15 9.94 -11.52
CA ASP A 59 7.85 9.63 -12.77
C ASP A 59 8.06 8.11 -13.01
N CYS A 60 7.14 7.26 -12.54
CA CYS A 60 7.27 5.80 -12.68
C CYS A 60 6.25 5.21 -13.63
N ASP A 61 6.69 4.23 -14.42
CA ASP A 61 5.81 3.38 -15.21
C ASP A 61 5.79 1.97 -14.63
N GLU A 62 4.66 1.28 -14.78
CA GLU A 62 4.51 -0.13 -14.39
C GLU A 62 4.75 -0.42 -12.90
N LEU A 63 4.65 0.60 -12.04
CA LEU A 63 4.68 0.46 -10.58
C LEU A 63 3.37 -0.15 -10.10
N ILE A 64 3.48 -1.23 -9.33
CA ILE A 64 2.35 -1.90 -8.67
C ILE A 64 2.43 -1.61 -7.17
N ILE A 65 1.41 -0.94 -6.64
CA ILE A 65 1.20 -0.70 -5.19
C ILE A 65 0.03 -1.56 -4.76
N ALA A 66 0.29 -2.66 -4.04
CA ALA A 66 -0.78 -3.60 -3.71
C ALA A 66 -0.74 -4.23 -2.32
N HIS A 67 -1.90 -4.59 -1.77
CA HIS A 67 -2.00 -5.22 -0.46
C HIS A 67 -1.37 -4.42 0.69
N ASN A 68 -1.32 -3.08 0.59
CA ASN A 68 -0.79 -2.24 1.66
C ASN A 68 -1.90 -1.73 2.60
N LEU A 69 -1.49 -1.23 3.76
CA LEU A 69 -2.34 -0.48 4.69
C LEU A 69 -1.77 0.93 4.88
N VAL A 70 -2.61 1.95 4.68
CA VAL A 70 -2.26 3.34 5.02
C VAL A 70 -3.26 3.88 6.03
N GLY A 71 -2.77 4.37 7.17
CA GLY A 71 -3.58 5.02 8.20
C GLY A 71 -2.97 6.32 8.71
N ALA A 72 -3.83 7.24 9.13
CA ALA A 72 -3.46 8.50 9.78
C ALA A 72 -2.44 9.35 9.00
N SER A 73 -2.39 9.28 7.67
CA SER A 73 -1.42 10.01 6.85
C SER A 73 -2.11 11.14 6.07
N GLY A 74 -1.37 12.04 5.44
CA GLY A 74 -1.96 13.10 4.59
C GLY A 74 -2.67 12.61 3.32
N GLY A 75 -2.64 11.31 3.02
CA GLY A 75 -3.32 10.64 1.92
C GLY A 75 -2.79 9.21 1.71
N GLY A 76 -3.45 8.44 0.85
CA GLY A 76 -3.08 7.07 0.48
C GLY A 76 -1.94 7.06 -0.54
N VAL A 77 -2.25 7.38 -1.79
CA VAL A 77 -1.36 7.38 -2.93
C VAL A 77 -1.46 8.71 -3.67
N SER A 78 -0.32 9.29 -4.01
CA SER A 78 -0.24 10.45 -4.89
C SER A 78 0.65 10.14 -6.08
N ILE A 79 0.24 10.57 -7.27
CA ILE A 79 0.97 10.37 -8.52
C ILE A 79 1.36 11.73 -9.10
N TYR A 80 2.63 11.93 -9.47
CA TYR A 80 3.07 13.13 -10.17
C TYR A 80 4.03 12.82 -11.31
N THR A 81 3.97 13.62 -12.38
CA THR A 81 4.90 13.55 -13.52
C THR A 81 5.61 14.89 -13.69
N ALA A 82 6.93 14.89 -13.70
CA ALA A 82 7.76 16.02 -14.08
C ALA A 82 7.95 16.02 -15.61
N GLY A 83 6.99 16.63 -16.32
CA GLY A 83 7.05 16.74 -17.79
C GLY A 83 8.38 17.34 -18.27
N GLY A 84 8.90 16.79 -19.37
CA GLY A 84 10.20 17.15 -19.94
C GLY A 84 11.42 16.49 -19.28
N ARG A 85 11.28 15.80 -18.14
CA ARG A 85 12.39 15.05 -17.52
C ARG A 85 12.70 13.81 -18.36
N ILE A 86 13.98 13.62 -18.71
CA ILE A 86 14.46 12.46 -19.45
C ILE A 86 15.16 11.48 -18.49
N VAL A 87 14.76 10.21 -18.53
CA VAL A 87 15.35 9.09 -17.79
C VAL A 87 15.57 7.94 -18.78
N ASN A 88 16.73 7.31 -18.73
CA ASN A 88 17.12 6.23 -19.66
C ASN A 88 16.87 6.53 -21.14
N GLY A 89 17.09 7.78 -21.56
CA GLY A 89 16.96 8.19 -22.96
C GLY A 89 15.53 8.42 -23.46
N ARG A 90 14.52 8.37 -22.58
CA ARG A 90 13.14 8.78 -22.91
C ARG A 90 12.52 9.66 -21.83
N GLU A 91 11.47 10.38 -22.20
CA GLU A 91 10.71 11.18 -21.23
C GLU A 91 10.04 10.28 -20.17
N VAL A 92 10.03 10.76 -18.94
CA VAL A 92 9.29 10.13 -17.85
C VAL A 92 7.79 10.25 -18.09
N THR A 93 7.08 9.21 -17.70
CA THR A 93 5.62 9.18 -17.76
C THR A 93 5.08 8.65 -16.43
N ASN A 94 3.78 8.33 -16.37
CA ASN A 94 3.17 7.59 -15.27
C ASN A 94 2.20 6.52 -15.77
N LYS A 95 2.65 5.76 -16.78
CA LYS A 95 1.82 4.82 -17.52
C LYS A 95 1.78 3.45 -16.90
N ARG A 96 0.66 2.74 -17.12
CA ARG A 96 0.49 1.33 -16.75
C ARG A 96 0.78 1.02 -15.28
N ASN A 97 0.58 2.01 -14.40
CA ASN A 97 0.70 1.81 -12.96
C ASN A 97 -0.54 1.10 -12.42
N ALA A 98 -0.41 0.43 -11.27
CA ALA A 98 -1.53 -0.28 -10.65
C ALA A 98 -1.60 -0.01 -9.14
N THR A 99 -2.75 0.46 -8.65
CA THR A 99 -3.05 0.59 -7.21
C THR A 99 -4.16 -0.39 -6.83
N LEU A 100 -3.79 -1.57 -6.31
CA LEU A 100 -4.70 -2.70 -6.20
C LEU A 100 -4.80 -3.26 -4.78
N ASN A 101 -5.99 -3.67 -4.35
CA ASN A 101 -6.12 -4.47 -3.13
C ASN A 101 -5.58 -3.80 -1.85
N ASN A 102 -5.53 -2.47 -1.76
CA ASN A 102 -5.01 -1.75 -0.59
C ASN A 102 -6.13 -1.43 0.42
N ILE A 103 -5.77 -1.07 1.65
CA ILE A 103 -6.69 -0.53 2.66
C ILE A 103 -6.27 0.89 3.03
N PHE A 104 -7.19 1.84 2.86
CA PHE A 104 -6.99 3.25 3.19
C PHE A 104 -7.91 3.66 4.35
N LEU A 105 -7.31 3.95 5.50
CA LEU A 105 -8.02 4.33 6.73
C LEU A 105 -8.08 5.84 6.90
N ASP A 106 -9.27 6.40 6.69
CA ASP A 106 -9.61 7.83 6.76
C ASP A 106 -8.69 8.73 5.93
N ASN A 107 -8.13 8.17 4.86
CA ASN A 107 -7.24 8.85 3.93
C ASN A 107 -7.93 8.91 2.55
N ALA A 108 -7.72 10.01 1.82
CA ALA A 108 -8.03 10.03 0.39
C ALA A 108 -7.12 9.00 -0.33
N SER A 109 -7.69 8.08 -1.11
CA SER A 109 -6.93 6.92 -1.60
C SER A 109 -5.92 7.26 -2.70
N LEU A 110 -6.34 8.02 -3.70
CA LEU A 110 -5.61 8.17 -4.95
C LEU A 110 -5.89 9.53 -5.57
N ARG A 111 -4.81 10.22 -5.98
CA ARG A 111 -4.87 11.54 -6.60
C ARG A 111 -3.66 11.78 -7.50
N GLY A 112 -3.79 12.74 -8.42
CA GLY A 112 -2.70 13.23 -9.24
C GLY A 112 -2.87 12.91 -10.73
N ASN A 113 -1.75 12.77 -11.44
CA ASN A 113 -1.73 12.53 -12.90
C ASN A 113 -2.13 11.07 -13.20
N LEU A 114 -3.43 10.81 -13.28
CA LEU A 114 -3.97 9.49 -13.58
C LEU A 114 -3.91 9.22 -15.08
N ASP A 115 -3.14 8.21 -15.46
CA ASP A 115 -3.02 7.77 -16.85
C ASP A 115 -4.11 6.74 -17.20
N PRO A 116 -4.77 6.82 -18.37
CA PRO A 116 -5.83 5.89 -18.77
C PRO A 116 -5.38 4.43 -18.96
N GLU A 117 -4.10 4.15 -19.16
CA GLU A 117 -3.56 2.79 -19.25
C GLU A 117 -3.27 2.21 -17.84
N SER A 118 -3.39 3.02 -16.78
CA SER A 118 -3.24 2.58 -15.40
C SER A 118 -4.52 1.99 -14.83
N ALA A 119 -4.38 1.23 -13.74
CA ALA A 119 -5.50 0.59 -13.05
C ALA A 119 -5.53 0.97 -11.56
N SER A 120 -6.74 1.14 -11.03
CA SER A 120 -6.96 1.19 -9.59
C SER A 120 -8.29 0.55 -9.24
N ASP A 121 -8.24 -0.51 -8.44
CA ASP A 121 -9.42 -1.30 -8.12
C ASP A 121 -9.23 -2.22 -6.90
N TYR A 122 -10.34 -2.75 -6.41
CA TYR A 122 -10.42 -3.67 -5.27
C TYR A 122 -9.79 -3.14 -3.97
N ASN A 123 -9.64 -1.82 -3.85
CA ASN A 123 -9.19 -1.17 -2.64
C ASN A 123 -10.33 -1.09 -1.61
N VAL A 124 -9.98 -0.96 -0.34
CA VAL A 124 -10.92 -0.80 0.77
C VAL A 124 -10.75 0.59 1.35
N PHE A 125 -11.87 1.30 1.44
CA PHE A 125 -11.95 2.67 1.90
C PHE A 125 -12.69 2.72 3.22
N VAL A 126 -12.12 3.41 4.20
CA VAL A 126 -12.67 3.44 5.56
C VAL A 126 -12.73 4.88 6.02
N GLY A 127 -13.84 5.27 6.63
CA GLY A 127 -14.08 6.66 7.06
C GLY A 127 -14.72 7.55 5.98
N GLU A 128 -15.29 8.68 6.40
CA GLU A 128 -16.08 9.56 5.54
C GLU A 128 -15.26 10.24 4.44
N ASN A 129 -14.02 10.64 4.75
CA ASN A 129 -13.13 11.27 3.77
C ASN A 129 -12.78 10.32 2.62
N ALA A 130 -12.62 9.03 2.93
CA ALA A 130 -12.34 7.98 1.95
C ALA A 130 -13.59 7.65 1.10
N LYS A 131 -14.79 7.69 1.69
CA LYS A 131 -16.07 7.45 0.98
C LYS A 131 -16.34 8.47 -0.13
N ALA A 132 -16.15 9.76 0.14
CA ALA A 132 -16.35 10.79 -0.89
C ALA A 132 -15.38 10.63 -2.08
N ASN A 133 -14.15 10.16 -1.81
CA ASN A 133 -13.13 9.97 -2.83
C ASN A 133 -13.45 8.80 -3.78
N ILE A 134 -13.87 7.64 -3.25
CA ILE A 134 -14.21 6.48 -4.09
C ILE A 134 -15.38 6.77 -5.05
N GLU A 135 -16.37 7.55 -4.63
CA GLU A 135 -17.49 7.94 -5.50
C GLU A 135 -17.03 8.77 -6.71
N GLY A 136 -16.04 9.66 -6.52
CA GLY A 136 -15.43 10.41 -7.60
C GLY A 136 -14.68 9.52 -8.58
N LEU A 137 -13.89 8.58 -8.07
CA LEU A 137 -13.11 7.64 -8.87
C LEU A 137 -14.01 6.69 -9.69
N ARG A 138 -15.12 6.24 -9.12
CA ARG A 138 -16.12 5.42 -9.83
C ARG A 138 -16.75 6.11 -11.01
N LYS A 139 -16.97 7.43 -10.94
CA LYS A 139 -17.53 8.21 -12.06
C LYS A 139 -16.62 8.24 -13.28
N VAL A 140 -15.32 8.06 -13.09
CA VAL A 140 -14.33 8.00 -14.17
C VAL A 140 -13.90 6.57 -14.49
N GLY A 141 -14.64 5.56 -14.00
CA GLY A 141 -14.43 4.15 -14.31
C GLY A 141 -13.39 3.44 -13.45
N TRP A 142 -12.91 4.07 -12.37
CA TRP A 142 -11.93 3.49 -11.45
C TRP A 142 -12.64 2.93 -10.20
N GLU A 143 -12.00 2.04 -9.43
CA GLU A 143 -12.55 1.54 -8.17
C GLU A 143 -13.94 0.84 -8.31
N ALA A 144 -14.16 0.18 -9.44
CA ALA A 144 -15.44 -0.46 -9.79
C ALA A 144 -15.81 -1.59 -8.80
N ASN A 145 -14.81 -2.33 -8.33
CA ASN A 145 -14.96 -3.47 -7.41
C ASN A 145 -14.44 -3.17 -5.99
N SER A 146 -13.96 -1.95 -5.76
CA SER A 146 -13.56 -1.48 -4.45
C SER A 146 -14.74 -1.36 -3.49
N ALA A 147 -14.46 -1.40 -2.20
CA ALA A 147 -15.49 -1.40 -1.16
C ALA A 147 -15.25 -0.33 -0.10
N VAL A 148 -16.34 0.06 0.55
CA VAL A 148 -16.31 0.82 1.79
C VAL A 148 -16.54 -0.16 2.93
N ALA A 149 -15.72 -0.10 3.98
CA ALA A 149 -15.83 -1.00 5.13
C ALA A 149 -15.69 -0.27 6.46
N ASP A 150 -16.24 -0.87 7.52
CA ASP A 150 -16.12 -0.36 8.89
C ASP A 150 -14.93 -1.04 9.58
N ILE A 151 -13.75 -0.49 9.38
CA ILE A 151 -12.50 -0.99 9.98
C ILE A 151 -12.05 0.01 11.04
N THR A 152 -11.62 -0.50 12.19
CA THR A 152 -10.95 0.29 13.22
C THR A 152 -9.56 -0.27 13.40
N ALA A 153 -8.55 0.59 13.19
CA ALA A 153 -7.17 0.25 13.48
C ALA A 153 -6.47 1.40 14.20
N THR A 154 -5.64 1.07 15.17
CA THR A 154 -4.80 2.01 15.91
C THR A 154 -3.41 1.41 16.06
N LEU A 155 -2.37 2.21 15.82
CA LEU A 155 -0.99 1.83 16.04
C LEU A 155 -0.43 2.63 17.23
N ASP A 156 0.13 1.93 18.21
CA ASP A 156 0.97 2.56 19.22
C ASP A 156 2.39 2.69 18.66
N ALA A 157 2.82 3.93 18.38
CA ALA A 157 4.13 4.20 17.79
C ALA A 157 5.32 3.82 18.71
N LYS A 158 5.10 3.67 20.03
CA LYS A 158 6.17 3.30 20.96
C LYS A 158 6.38 1.80 21.03
N THR A 159 5.29 1.04 21.01
CA THR A 159 5.33 -0.43 21.14
C THR A 159 5.24 -1.12 19.78
N LEU A 160 4.88 -0.38 18.73
CA LEU A 160 4.62 -0.88 17.38
C LEU A 160 3.57 -1.99 17.34
N VAL A 161 2.67 -1.95 18.33
CA VAL A 161 1.52 -2.84 18.43
C VAL A 161 0.33 -2.20 17.76
N MET A 162 -0.27 -2.94 16.83
CA MET A 162 -1.52 -2.55 16.19
C MET A 162 -2.70 -3.26 16.85
N THR A 163 -3.71 -2.49 17.23
CA THR A 163 -5.05 -3.03 17.48
C THR A 163 -5.86 -2.87 16.22
N TRP A 164 -6.50 -3.96 15.77
CA TRP A 164 -7.18 -4.03 14.48
C TRP A 164 -8.48 -4.81 14.60
N SER A 165 -9.55 -4.30 14.02
CA SER A 165 -10.86 -4.97 13.97
C SER A 165 -11.68 -4.42 12.80
N GLY A 166 -12.68 -5.15 12.34
CA GLY A 166 -13.65 -4.54 11.44
C GLY A 166 -14.87 -5.40 11.17
N ARG A 167 -15.87 -4.75 10.60
CA ARG A 167 -17.13 -5.36 10.17
C ARG A 167 -17.40 -4.97 8.71
N GLY A 168 -18.18 -5.80 8.04
CA GLY A 168 -18.52 -5.64 6.62
C GLY A 168 -17.73 -6.55 5.69
N GLY A 169 -18.24 -6.71 4.47
CA GLY A 169 -17.63 -7.52 3.43
C GLY A 169 -16.47 -6.79 2.81
N VAL A 170 -15.24 -7.20 3.13
CA VAL A 170 -14.07 -6.86 2.33
C VAL A 170 -14.14 -7.70 1.04
N PRO A 171 -13.90 -7.11 -0.14
CA PRO A 171 -14.01 -7.84 -1.39
C PRO A 171 -13.01 -9.00 -1.41
N SER A 172 -13.41 -10.09 -2.07
CA SER A 172 -12.48 -11.14 -2.42
C SER A 172 -11.77 -10.75 -3.71
N VAL A 173 -10.45 -10.88 -3.72
CA VAL A 173 -9.59 -10.43 -4.83
C VAL A 173 -8.72 -11.57 -5.31
N SER A 174 -8.35 -11.53 -6.59
CA SER A 174 -7.36 -12.44 -7.14
C SER A 174 -6.01 -12.20 -6.47
N ARG A 175 -5.36 -13.28 -6.06
CA ARG A 175 -3.99 -13.22 -5.54
C ARG A 175 -3.03 -12.77 -6.64
N LEU A 176 -2.32 -11.68 -6.39
CA LEU A 176 -1.26 -11.20 -7.27
C LEU A 176 -0.05 -12.14 -7.23
N GLY A 177 0.61 -12.33 -8.37
CA GLY A 177 1.85 -13.11 -8.45
C GLY A 177 2.92 -12.51 -7.54
N GLY A 178 3.67 -13.37 -6.83
CA GLY A 178 4.67 -12.94 -5.85
C GLY A 178 4.12 -12.52 -4.48
N CYS A 179 2.81 -12.37 -4.33
CA CYS A 179 2.12 -11.99 -3.09
C CYS A 179 1.50 -13.21 -2.39
N ASP A 180 2.30 -14.25 -2.12
CA ASP A 180 1.86 -15.52 -1.54
C ASP A 180 1.82 -15.52 -0.01
N ARG A 181 2.55 -14.58 0.62
CA ARG A 181 2.59 -14.37 2.06
C ARG A 181 2.21 -12.95 2.43
N ASP A 182 1.70 -12.78 3.64
CA ASP A 182 1.28 -11.49 4.19
C ASP A 182 2.41 -10.81 5.00
N TYR A 183 2.10 -9.67 5.63
CA TYR A 183 3.03 -8.90 6.46
C TYR A 183 3.67 -9.74 7.58
N LEU A 184 2.89 -10.62 8.21
CA LEU A 184 3.34 -11.50 9.31
C LEU A 184 3.91 -12.83 8.79
N ASP A 185 4.18 -12.92 7.48
CA ASP A 185 4.66 -14.11 6.78
C ASP A 185 3.65 -15.27 6.71
N ALA A 186 2.39 -15.02 7.07
CA ALA A 186 1.33 -16.03 6.97
C ALA A 186 1.00 -16.28 5.49
N LYS A 187 0.88 -17.57 5.12
CA LYS A 187 0.51 -17.97 3.76
C LYS A 187 -0.90 -17.52 3.43
N ARG A 188 -1.09 -16.88 2.29
CA ARG A 188 -2.41 -16.55 1.74
C ARG A 188 -3.03 -17.81 1.10
N PRO A 189 -4.17 -18.30 1.60
CA PRO A 189 -4.78 -19.52 1.11
C PRO A 189 -5.45 -19.31 -0.25
N GLY A 190 -5.27 -20.27 -1.17
CA GLY A 190 -5.99 -20.31 -2.43
C GLY A 190 -5.69 -19.17 -3.41
N ALA A 191 -6.57 -19.02 -4.41
CA ALA A 191 -6.48 -17.99 -5.44
C ALA A 191 -7.23 -16.70 -5.06
N ALA A 192 -8.18 -16.80 -4.14
CA ALA A 192 -9.03 -15.71 -3.65
C ALA A 192 -8.54 -15.26 -2.27
N VAL A 193 -8.13 -14.00 -2.15
CA VAL A 193 -7.55 -13.42 -0.94
C VAL A 193 -8.28 -12.14 -0.54
N VAL A 194 -7.90 -11.54 0.59
CA VAL A 194 -8.39 -10.22 1.01
C VAL A 194 -7.38 -9.11 0.69
N PRO A 195 -7.86 -7.89 0.36
CA PRO A 195 -7.10 -6.65 0.39
C PRO A 195 -6.35 -6.41 1.70
N GLY A 196 -5.32 -5.57 1.62
CA GLY A 196 -4.49 -5.15 2.73
C GLY A 196 -3.38 -6.12 3.08
N PRO A 197 -2.59 -5.81 4.11
CA PRO A 197 -1.30 -6.44 4.38
C PRO A 197 -1.41 -7.77 5.12
N PHE A 198 -2.61 -8.18 5.51
CA PHE A 198 -2.84 -9.41 6.27
C PHE A 198 -3.60 -10.43 5.43
N ALA A 199 -3.28 -11.72 5.58
CA ALA A 199 -3.96 -12.83 4.94
C ALA A 199 -5.39 -12.99 5.46
N GLU A 200 -5.59 -12.65 6.73
CA GLU A 200 -6.88 -12.63 7.39
C GLU A 200 -7.44 -11.20 7.48
N GLY A 201 -8.66 -11.00 6.98
CA GLY A 201 -9.32 -9.69 6.93
C GLY A 201 -9.70 -9.10 8.29
N PRO A 202 -10.37 -7.93 8.30
CA PRO A 202 -10.66 -7.11 9.49
C PRO A 202 -11.27 -7.84 10.68
N GLY A 203 -12.26 -8.69 10.42
CA GLY A 203 -12.84 -9.65 11.35
C GLY A 203 -12.94 -9.24 12.81
N ARG A 204 -12.70 -10.22 13.70
CA ARG A 204 -12.69 -9.98 15.15
C ARG A 204 -11.51 -9.10 15.55
N LYS A 205 -11.67 -8.40 16.67
CA LYS A 205 -10.60 -7.59 17.27
C LYS A 205 -9.37 -8.45 17.54
N ARG A 206 -8.22 -7.99 17.07
CA ARG A 206 -6.90 -8.60 17.23
C ARG A 206 -5.89 -7.55 17.66
N THR A 207 -4.88 -8.02 18.38
CA THR A 207 -3.68 -7.25 18.72
C THR A 207 -2.53 -7.89 17.97
N LEU A 208 -1.83 -7.11 17.16
CA LEU A 208 -0.75 -7.56 16.29
C LEU A 208 0.52 -6.86 16.75
N ASP A 209 1.51 -7.65 17.17
CA ASP A 209 2.87 -7.17 17.33
C ASP A 209 3.52 -7.16 15.94
N LEU A 210 3.77 -5.96 15.40
CA LEU A 210 4.26 -5.79 14.03
C LEU A 210 5.76 -6.03 13.89
N LEU A 211 6.48 -6.23 15.00
CA LEU A 211 7.89 -6.63 15.02
C LEU A 211 8.09 -8.08 15.46
N ALA A 212 7.02 -8.79 15.82
CA ALA A 212 7.11 -10.18 16.19
C ALA A 212 7.80 -10.97 15.05
N PRO A 213 8.85 -11.76 15.36
CA PRO A 213 9.50 -12.57 14.33
C PRO A 213 8.48 -13.50 13.73
N SER A 214 8.54 -13.64 12.39
CA SER A 214 7.62 -14.52 11.68
C SER A 214 7.69 -15.94 12.25
N PRO A 215 6.58 -16.70 12.21
CA PRO A 215 6.58 -18.10 12.59
C PRO A 215 7.70 -18.89 11.91
N TRP A 216 7.95 -18.62 10.63
CA TRP A 216 9.06 -19.23 9.87
C TRP A 216 10.44 -18.89 10.47
N LEU A 217 10.71 -17.62 10.81
CA LEU A 217 11.98 -17.24 11.41
C LEU A 217 12.16 -17.89 12.79
N ARG A 218 11.08 -18.02 13.57
CA ARG A 218 11.11 -18.74 14.85
C ARG A 218 11.46 -20.21 14.65
N GLU A 219 10.83 -20.87 13.68
CA GLU A 219 11.12 -22.26 13.33
C GLU A 219 12.59 -22.45 12.92
N GLN A 220 13.16 -21.53 12.14
CA GLN A 220 14.58 -21.58 11.72
C GLN A 220 15.54 -21.38 12.91
N VAL A 221 15.26 -20.39 13.77
CA VAL A 221 16.05 -20.12 14.98
C VAL A 221 15.96 -21.29 15.97
N GLU A 222 14.78 -21.88 16.13
CA GLU A 222 14.57 -23.07 16.98
C GLU A 222 15.21 -24.32 16.38
N ALA A 223 15.32 -24.42 15.05
CA ALA A 223 16.03 -25.48 14.35
C ALA A 223 17.56 -25.35 14.41
N GLY A 224 18.10 -24.20 14.84
CA GLY A 224 19.54 -23.96 14.94
C GLY A 224 20.25 -23.76 13.60
N GLU A 225 19.51 -23.33 12.57
CA GLU A 225 20.04 -22.91 11.26
C GLU A 225 20.42 -21.42 11.28
#